data_AF-A0A373DMX7-F1
#
_entry.id   AF-A0A373DMX7-F1
#
_cell.length_a   1.000
_cell.length_b   1.000
_cell.length_c   1.000
_cell.angle_alpha   90.00
_cell.angle_beta   90.00
_cell.angle_gamma   90.00
#
_symmetry.space_group_name_H-M   'P 1'
#
loop_
_entity.id
_entity.type
_entity.pdbx_description
1 polymer ?
#
loop_
_entity_poly.entity_id
_entity_poly.type
_entity_poly.pdbx_seq_one_letter_code
_entity_poly.pdbx_strand_id
1 'polypeptide(L)' 'MVEGLNGEVIGIEVKLSAHIDDRHVKHLKWFRGQLGDRVADLVVIYSGKEAYRRAYGIAVIPLALLGA' A
#
# COMPACT_ATOMS: atom_id res chain seq x y z
N MET A 1 1.04 4.13 -8.33
CA MET A 1 -0.41 4.15 -8.07
C MET A 1 -1.10 3.50 -9.25
N VAL A 2 -2.30 2.97 -9.03
CA VAL A 2 -3.23 2.60 -10.10
C VAL A 2 -4.46 3.49 -9.95
N GLU A 3 -5.01 3.94 -11.06
CA GLU A 3 -6.20 4.78 -11.11
C GLU A 3 -7.30 4.02 -11.84
N GLY A 4 -8.49 4.00 -11.23
CA GLY A 4 -9.69 3.43 -11.83
C GLY A 4 -10.34 4.39 -12.82
N LEU A 5 -11.30 3.88 -13.58
CA LEU A 5 -12.00 4.66 -14.61
C LEU A 5 -12.78 5.85 -14.05
N ASN A 6 -13.13 5.82 -12.76
CA ASN A 6 -13.88 6.88 -12.08
C ASN A 6 -12.96 7.84 -11.29
N GLY A 7 -11.64 7.76 -11.49
CA GLY A 7 -10.64 8.66 -10.89
C GLY A 7 -10.28 8.33 -9.44
N GLU A 8 -10.76 7.22 -8.90
CA GLU A 8 -10.31 6.64 -7.64
C GLU A 8 -8.91 6.05 -7.79
N VAL A 9 -8.08 6.18 -6.76
CA VAL A 9 -6.68 5.78 -6.80
C VAL A 9 -6.34 4.79 -5.71
N ILE A 10 -5.48 3.84 -6.06
CA ILE A 10 -4.79 2.97 -5.10
C ILE A 10 -3.33 3.39 -5.03
N GLY A 11 -2.90 3.81 -3.85
CA GLY A 11 -1.48 4.08 -3.56
C GLY A 11 -0.73 2.76 -3.36
N ILE A 12 0.34 2.53 -4.13
CA ILE A 12 1.14 1.31 -4.04
C ILE A 12 2.60 1.69 -3.81
N GLU A 13 3.22 1.11 -2.78
CA GLU A 13 4.64 1.24 -2.48
C GLU A 13 5.29 -0.15 -2.39
N VAL A 14 6.52 -0.30 -2.89
CA VAL A 14 7.27 -1.57 -2.85
C VAL A 14 8.46 -1.43 -1.89
N LYS A 15 8.69 -2.42 -1.02
CA LYS A 15 9.81 -2.44 -0.06
C LYS A 15 10.54 -3.78 -0.07
N LEU A 16 11.87 -3.72 -0.17
CA LEU A 16 12.77 -4.87 0.03
C LEU A 16 13.15 -5.00 1.51
N SER A 17 12.13 -5.13 2.36
CA SER A 17 12.29 -5.37 3.80
C SER A 17 11.38 -6.53 4.20
N ALA A 18 11.88 -7.42 5.06
CA ALA A 18 11.09 -8.52 5.61
C ALA A 18 10.04 -8.05 6.63
N HIS A 19 10.15 -6.82 7.14
CA HIS A 19 9.24 -6.24 8.12
C HIS A 19 8.84 -4.82 7.72
N ILE A 20 7.56 -4.49 7.89
CA ILE A 20 6.98 -3.18 7.56
C ILE A 20 6.56 -2.45 8.83
N ASP A 21 7.32 -1.42 9.20
CA ASP A 21 7.00 -0.49 10.29
C ASP A 21 6.38 0.83 9.80
N ASP A 22 6.06 1.74 10.73
CA ASP A 22 5.43 3.03 10.41
C ASP A 22 6.26 3.96 9.52
N ARG A 23 7.59 3.85 9.54
CA ARG A 23 8.48 4.68 8.71
C ARG A 23 8.37 4.30 7.24
N HIS A 24 8.07 3.03 6.97
CA HIS A 24 7.94 2.51 5.61
C HIS A 24 6.68 3.00 4.89
N VAL A 25 5.65 3.43 5.64
CA VAL A 25 4.34 3.82 5.06
C VAL A 25 4.07 5.32 5.11
N LYS A 26 5.05 6.13 5.55
CA LYS A 26 4.88 7.58 5.68
C LYS A 26 4.49 8.24 4.35
N HIS A 27 4.98 7.72 3.22
CA HIS A 27 4.66 8.25 1.89
C HIS A 27 3.23 7.92 1.48
N LEU A 28 2.73 6.72 1.80
CA LEU A 28 1.33 6.37 1.57
C LEU A 28 0.37 7.20 2.44
N LYS A 29 0.75 7.50 3.69
CA LYS A 29 -0.01 8.42 4.55
C LYS A 29 -0.03 9.83 3.98
N TRP A 30 1.12 10.34 3.54
CA TRP A 30 1.23 11.64 2.88
C TRP A 30 0.39 11.69 1.58
N PHE A 31 0.45 10.65 0.77
CA PHE A 31 -0.32 10.51 -0.47
C PHE A 31 -1.83 10.59 -0.22
N ARG A 32 -2.33 9.89 0.81
CA ARG A 32 -3.72 10.04 1.24
C ARG A 32 -4.06 11.45 1.69
N GLY A 33 -3.14 12.13 2.35
CA GLY A 33 -3.30 13.55 2.70
C GLY A 33 -3.41 14.47 1.48
N GLN A 34 -2.79 14.12 0.34
CA GLN A 34 -2.85 14.94 -0.88
C GLN A 34 -4.11 14.70 -1.71
N LEU A 35 -4.59 13.46 -1.79
CA LEU A 35 -5.69 13.09 -2.68
C LEU A 35 -7.03 12.84 -1.95
N GLY A 36 -7.01 12.79 -0.62
CA GLY A 36 -8.21 12.70 0.21
C GLY A 36 -9.08 11.51 -0.16
N ASP A 37 -10.36 11.80 -0.39
CA ASP A 37 -11.40 10.80 -0.65
C ASP A 37 -11.26 10.08 -1.99
N ARG A 38 -10.39 10.56 -2.88
CA ARG A 38 -10.04 9.82 -4.10
C ARG A 38 -9.25 8.55 -3.80
N VAL A 39 -8.61 8.44 -2.64
CA VAL A 39 -7.82 7.24 -2.29
C VAL A 39 -8.75 6.12 -1.84
N ALA A 40 -8.92 5.12 -2.72
CA ALA A 40 -9.71 3.92 -2.44
C ALA A 40 -8.99 2.96 -1.48
N ASP A 41 -7.68 2.75 -1.67
CA ASP A 41 -6.88 1.90 -0.78
C ASP A 41 -5.39 2.27 -0.83
N LEU A 42 -4.62 1.77 0.15
CA LEU A 42 -3.17 1.90 0.25
C LEU A 42 -2.56 0.52 0.43
N VAL A 43 -1.55 0.21 -0.38
CA VAL A 43 -0.90 -1.10 -0.44
C VAL A 43 0.61 -0.94 -0.33
N VAL A 44 1.23 -1.80 0.49
CA VAL A 44 2.66 -2.07 0.49
C VAL A 44 2.88 -3.47 -0.06
N ILE A 45 3.68 -3.59 -1.10
CA ILE A 45 4.18 -4.88 -1.58
C ILE A 45 5.57 -5.09 -0.96
N TYR A 46 5.79 -6.24 -0.34
CA TYR A 46 7.04 -6.52 0.38
C TYR A 46 7.56 -7.95 0.19
N SER A 47 8.77 -8.20 0.67
CA SER A 47 9.47 -9.49 0.52
C SER A 47 9.26 -10.48 1.68
N GLY A 48 8.35 -10.20 2.61
CA GLY A 48 7.99 -11.15 3.67
C GLY A 48 6.96 -12.19 3.21
N LYS A 49 6.38 -12.91 4.18
CA LYS A 49 5.60 -14.12 3.90
C LYS A 49 4.09 -13.98 4.10
N GLU A 50 3.66 -13.03 4.92
CA GLU A 50 2.28 -12.93 5.35
C GLU A 50 1.60 -11.70 4.75
N ALA A 51 0.34 -11.87 4.34
CA ALA A 51 -0.53 -10.76 3.99
C ALA A 51 -1.32 -10.33 5.22
N TYR A 52 -1.37 -9.03 5.51
CA TYR A 52 -2.09 -8.49 6.66
C TYR A 52 -2.50 -7.03 6.44
N ARG A 53 -3.43 -6.55 7.27
CA ARG A 53 -3.75 -5.12 7.39
C ARG A 53 -3.02 -4.56 8.59
N ARG A 54 -2.31 -3.45 8.39
CA ARG A 54 -1.69 -2.70 9.48
C ARG A 54 -2.51 -1.46 9.84
N ALA A 55 -2.06 -0.73 10.87
CA ALA A 55 -2.66 0.53 11.28
C ALA A 55 -2.92 1.46 10.08
N TYR A 56 -4.01 2.23 10.17
CA TYR A 56 -4.53 3.11 9.11
C TYR A 56 -5.07 2.38 7.87
N GLY A 57 -5.33 1.08 7.98
CA GLY A 57 -5.99 0.29 6.94
C GLY A 57 -5.08 -0.11 5.77
N ILE A 58 -3.77 0.10 5.86
CA ILE A 58 -2.84 -0.22 4.76
C ILE A 58 -2.70 -1.73 4.60
N ALA A 59 -2.92 -2.25 3.40
CA ALA A 59 -2.62 -3.64 3.06
C ALA A 59 -1.12 -3.85 2.93
N VAL A 60 -0.60 -4.90 3.54
CA VAL A 60 0.77 -5.37 3.33
C VAL A 60 0.67 -6.72 2.63
N ILE A 61 1.20 -6.82 1.42
CA ILE A 61 1.01 -7.97 0.52
C ILE A 61 2.39 -8.51 0.11
N PRO A 62 2.69 -9.80 0.37
CA PRO A 62 3.89 -10.43 -0.17
C PRO A 62 3.93 -10.35 -1.69
N LEU A 63 5.07 -9.98 -2.25
CA LEU A 63 5.29 -9.98 -3.71
C LEU A 63 4.96 -11.34 -4.34
N ALA A 64 5.20 -12.43 -3.61
CA ALA A 64 4.91 -13.80 -4.04
C ALA A 64 3.42 -14.06 -4.35
N LEU A 65 2.49 -13.23 -3.85
CA LEU A 65 1.06 -13.38 -4.12
C LEU A 65 0.59 -12.71 -5.42
N LEU A 66 1.47 -11.98 -6.13
CA LEU A 66 1.10 -11.21 -7.33
C LEU A 66 1.54 -11.86 -8.65
N GLY A 67 2.13 -13.05 -8.61
CA GLY A 67 2.66 -13.76 -9.78
C GLY A 67 1.82 -14.96 -10.23
N ALA A 68 0.55 -15.02 -9.83
CA ALA A 68 -0.39 -16.04 -10.30
C ALA A 68 -0.81 -15.79 -11.75
#